data_AF-A0A0D4CKQ9-F1
#
_entry.id   AF-A0A0D4CKQ9-F1
#
_cell.length_a   1.000
_cell.length_b   1.000
_cell.length_c   1.000
_cell.angle_alpha   90.00
_cell.angle_beta   90.00
_cell.angle_gamma   90.00
#
_symmetry.space_group_name_H-M   'P 1'
#
loop_
_entity.id
_entity.type
_entity.pdbx_description
1 polymer ?
#
loop_
_entity_poly.entity_id
_entity_poly.type
_entity_poly.pdbx_seq_one_letter_code
_entity_poly.pdbx_strand_id
1 'polypeptide(L)'
;MIVITLSKVPMSLRGDLTKWCREVQTGVYVGNFSARIRDLLWERITKSIGNGEATLIYSTNNELGYTFRTTRKDKQVINFDGLPFIKHLKNSPGSVKHGFSKAAKLHRAKKIQESKLSKANSTSTRQSITELVAIDLETTGLKPTNSEIISISAVKRTNEQQVEKFNRYIKIKSEVPATIQKLTGLSNDFLNSEGESLEKVLEEFQVFIGNNVLVGYNLLFDQSFLNAAFIKANKQIISNRMIDLMPIIKKDQKFLDNYRLATVLKNYGIENEHPHKSISDAMATLDLALKLIKNDKLRI
;
A
#
# COMPACT_ATOMS: atom_id res chain seq x y z
N MET A 1 -2.62 -17.77 -34.84
CA MET A 1 -1.87 -16.96 -33.85
C MET A 1 -2.67 -16.87 -32.56
N ILE A 2 -1.99 -16.81 -31.41
CA ILE A 2 -2.59 -16.55 -30.10
C ILE A 2 -1.86 -15.42 -29.37
N VAL A 3 -2.58 -14.71 -28.51
CA VAL A 3 -2.04 -13.72 -27.58
C VAL A 3 -2.58 -14.01 -26.19
N ILE A 4 -1.71 -14.07 -25.19
CA ILE A 4 -2.08 -14.30 -23.79
C ILE A 4 -1.64 -13.10 -22.97
N THR A 5 -2.58 -12.52 -22.21
CA THR A 5 -2.28 -11.48 -21.23
C THR A 5 -2.44 -12.02 -19.82
N LEU A 6 -1.53 -11.67 -18.92
CA LEU A 6 -1.50 -12.11 -17.52
C LEU A 6 -1.35 -10.93 -16.56
N SER A 7 -2.09 -10.97 -15.46
CA SER A 7 -2.02 -9.99 -14.37
C SER A 7 -2.03 -10.67 -13.01
N LYS A 8 -1.19 -10.23 -12.08
CA LYS A 8 -1.11 -10.75 -10.69
C LYS A 8 -0.93 -12.29 -10.60
N VAL A 9 -0.24 -12.90 -11.56
CA VAL A 9 0.04 -14.34 -11.60
C VAL A 9 1.39 -14.71 -10.97
N PRO A 10 1.59 -15.95 -10.48
CA PRO A 10 2.87 -16.43 -9.99
C PRO A 10 4.00 -16.37 -11.03
N MET A 11 5.23 -16.12 -10.60
CA MET A 11 6.43 -16.12 -11.48
C MET A 11 6.66 -17.48 -12.15
N SER A 12 6.28 -18.57 -11.49
CA SER A 12 6.37 -19.93 -12.06
C SER A 12 5.51 -20.07 -13.32
N LEU A 13 4.31 -19.47 -13.36
CA LEU A 13 3.45 -19.51 -14.55
C LEU A 13 4.05 -18.67 -15.69
N ARG A 14 4.63 -17.50 -15.38
CA ARG A 14 5.33 -16.67 -16.38
C ARG A 14 6.48 -17.44 -17.02
N GLY A 15 7.37 -18.00 -16.21
CA GLY A 15 8.51 -18.80 -16.68
C GLY A 15 8.10 -20.11 -17.38
N ASP A 16 6.91 -20.64 -17.07
CA ASP A 16 6.39 -21.80 -17.78
C ASP A 16 5.85 -21.44 -19.17
N LEU A 17 5.21 -20.28 -19.31
CA LEU A 17 4.73 -19.79 -20.61
C LEU A 17 5.84 -19.38 -21.55
N THR A 18 6.98 -18.88 -21.04
CA THR A 18 8.15 -18.56 -21.89
C THR A 18 8.73 -19.77 -22.61
N LYS A 19 8.40 -21.01 -22.18
CA LYS A 19 8.81 -22.24 -22.89
C LYS A 19 8.05 -22.43 -24.21
N TRP A 20 6.87 -21.83 -24.32
CA TRP A 20 5.97 -22.01 -25.46
C TRP A 20 5.85 -20.72 -26.25
N CYS A 21 5.63 -19.60 -25.57
CA CYS A 21 5.31 -18.30 -26.15
C CYS A 21 6.47 -17.32 -25.95
N ARG A 22 6.55 -16.30 -26.81
CA ARG A 22 7.47 -15.18 -26.61
C ARG A 22 6.78 -14.07 -25.81
N GLU A 23 7.40 -13.64 -24.72
CA GLU A 23 6.97 -12.44 -23.99
C GLU A 23 7.42 -11.19 -24.77
N VAL A 24 6.47 -10.45 -25.32
CA VAL A 24 6.75 -9.23 -26.11
C VAL A 24 6.68 -7.97 -25.26
N GLN A 25 5.93 -8.03 -24.17
CA GLN A 25 5.84 -7.01 -23.12
C GLN A 25 5.52 -7.73 -21.81
N THR A 26 5.81 -7.10 -20.66
CA THR A 26 5.52 -7.69 -19.34
C THR A 26 4.08 -8.21 -19.24
N GLY A 27 3.93 -9.52 -19.11
CA GLY A 27 2.64 -10.19 -19.00
C GLY A 27 1.89 -10.37 -20.33
N VAL A 28 2.50 -10.08 -21.48
CA VAL A 28 1.93 -10.26 -22.82
C VAL A 28 2.76 -11.28 -23.59
N TYR A 29 2.16 -12.42 -23.90
CA TYR A 29 2.79 -13.55 -24.56
C TYR A 29 2.15 -13.81 -25.91
N VAL A 30 2.98 -14.02 -26.93
CA VAL A 30 2.53 -14.30 -28.30
C VAL A 30 3.05 -15.66 -28.73
N GLY A 31 2.21 -16.43 -29.40
CA GLY A 31 2.58 -17.74 -29.93
C GLY A 31 1.72 -18.15 -31.12
N ASN A 32 2.11 -19.23 -31.78
CA ASN A 32 1.33 -19.80 -32.88
C ASN A 32 1.21 -21.32 -32.69
N PHE A 33 0.01 -21.77 -32.33
CA PHE A 33 -0.24 -23.16 -31.99
C PHE A 33 -1.55 -23.66 -32.61
N SER A 34 -1.65 -24.99 -32.74
CA SER A 34 -2.90 -25.66 -33.08
C SER A 34 -3.96 -25.45 -31.98
N ALA A 35 -5.23 -25.64 -32.33
CA ALA A 35 -6.34 -25.54 -31.39
C ALA A 35 -6.14 -26.46 -30.15
N ARG A 36 -5.63 -27.67 -30.37
CA ARG A 36 -5.36 -28.64 -29.29
C ARG A 36 -4.31 -28.14 -28.30
N ILE A 37 -3.18 -27.63 -28.79
CA ILE A 37 -2.10 -27.12 -27.93
C ILE A 37 -2.57 -25.86 -27.20
N ARG A 38 -3.29 -24.96 -27.89
CA ARG A 38 -3.90 -23.78 -27.29
C ARG A 38 -4.81 -24.17 -26.12
N ASP A 39 -5.68 -25.15 -26.31
CA ASP A 39 -6.65 -25.55 -25.28
C ASP A 39 -5.96 -26.19 -24.07
N LEU A 40 -4.95 -27.04 -24.29
CA LEU A 40 -4.11 -27.57 -23.20
C LEU A 40 -3.34 -26.48 -22.46
N LEU A 41 -2.81 -25.49 -23.18
CA LEU A 41 -2.12 -24.34 -22.59
C LEU A 41 -3.09 -23.51 -21.75
N TRP A 42 -4.32 -23.30 -22.23
CA TRP A 42 -5.38 -22.61 -21.49
C TRP A 42 -5.76 -23.33 -20.20
N GLU A 43 -5.94 -24.66 -20.25
CA GLU A 43 -6.20 -25.45 -19.05
C GLU A 43 -5.06 -25.33 -18.03
N ARG A 44 -3.81 -25.40 -18.51
CA ARG A 44 -2.62 -25.28 -17.69
C ARG A 44 -2.54 -23.91 -17.02
N ILE A 45 -2.77 -22.83 -17.78
CA ILE A 45 -2.88 -21.48 -17.24
C ILE A 45 -3.95 -21.45 -16.15
N THR A 46 -5.16 -21.92 -16.45
CA THR A 46 -6.30 -21.88 -15.51
C THR A 46 -6.01 -22.66 -14.22
N LYS A 47 -5.30 -23.79 -14.30
CA LYS A 47 -4.89 -24.60 -13.12
C LYS A 47 -3.82 -23.90 -12.28
N SER A 48 -2.93 -23.13 -12.89
CA SER A 48 -1.75 -22.52 -12.24
C SER A 48 -1.88 -21.01 -11.96
N ILE A 49 -3.00 -20.39 -12.31
CA ILE A 49 -3.18 -18.93 -12.25
C ILE A 49 -3.26 -18.35 -10.82
N GLY A 50 -3.66 -19.18 -9.85
CA GLY A 50 -3.85 -18.74 -8.46
C GLY A 50 -4.93 -17.66 -8.34
N ASN A 51 -4.56 -16.49 -7.78
CA ASN A 51 -5.44 -15.32 -7.64
C ASN A 51 -5.28 -14.31 -8.79
N GLY A 52 -4.48 -14.64 -9.81
CA GLY A 52 -4.26 -13.78 -10.96
C GLY A 52 -5.38 -13.85 -11.99
N GLU A 53 -5.20 -13.07 -13.05
CA GLU A 53 -6.13 -12.97 -14.18
C GLU A 53 -5.38 -13.25 -15.48
N ALA A 54 -6.05 -13.92 -16.41
CA ALA A 54 -5.52 -14.27 -17.70
C ALA A 54 -6.57 -14.06 -18.78
N THR A 55 -6.15 -13.56 -19.93
CA THR A 55 -6.99 -13.53 -21.14
C THR A 55 -6.22 -14.16 -22.28
N LEU A 56 -6.85 -15.10 -22.98
CA LEU A 56 -6.32 -15.76 -24.17
C LEU A 56 -7.14 -15.29 -25.36
N ILE A 57 -6.48 -14.67 -26.34
CA ILE A 57 -7.04 -14.28 -27.63
C ILE A 57 -6.50 -15.25 -28.68
N TYR A 58 -7.36 -15.73 -29.58
CA TYR A 58 -6.96 -16.62 -30.65
C TYR A 58 -7.80 -16.43 -31.90
N SER A 59 -7.19 -16.71 -33.06
CA SER A 59 -7.85 -16.64 -34.36
C SER A 59 -9.02 -17.63 -34.44
N THR A 60 -10.14 -17.18 -34.98
CA THR A 60 -11.34 -18.00 -35.23
C THR A 60 -12.05 -17.51 -36.49
N ASN A 61 -12.91 -18.35 -37.07
CA ASN A 61 -13.68 -17.98 -38.26
C ASN A 61 -14.98 -17.25 -37.86
N ASN A 62 -14.87 -15.97 -37.54
CA ASN A 62 -15.98 -15.04 -37.34
C ASN A 62 -15.62 -13.69 -37.98
N GLU A 63 -16.53 -12.71 -37.97
CA GLU A 63 -16.33 -11.41 -38.63
C GLU A 63 -15.10 -10.64 -38.14
N LEU A 64 -14.72 -10.80 -36.86
CA LEU A 64 -13.53 -10.16 -36.30
C LEU A 64 -12.24 -10.95 -36.57
N GLY A 65 -12.33 -12.18 -37.06
CA GLY A 65 -11.20 -13.09 -37.23
C GLY A 65 -10.58 -13.58 -35.91
N TYR A 66 -11.16 -13.27 -34.76
CA TYR A 66 -10.68 -13.71 -33.45
C TYR A 66 -11.79 -13.84 -32.40
N THR A 67 -11.47 -14.60 -31.35
CA THR A 67 -12.25 -14.67 -30.12
C THR A 67 -11.31 -14.71 -28.92
N PHE A 68 -11.86 -14.66 -27.72
CA PHE A 68 -11.08 -14.66 -26.50
C PHE A 68 -11.77 -15.39 -25.34
N ARG A 69 -10.94 -15.88 -24.42
CA ARG A 69 -11.34 -16.46 -23.13
C ARG A 69 -10.70 -15.65 -22.02
N THR A 70 -11.38 -15.49 -20.89
CA THR A 70 -10.85 -14.77 -19.74
C THR A 70 -11.14 -15.51 -18.44
N THR A 71 -10.21 -15.47 -17.49
CA THR A 71 -10.41 -15.98 -16.13
C THR A 71 -10.89 -14.88 -15.17
N ARG A 72 -11.05 -13.65 -15.66
CA ARG A 72 -11.53 -12.51 -14.90
C ARG A 72 -12.90 -12.77 -14.34
N LYS A 73 -13.09 -12.48 -13.05
CA LYS A 73 -14.37 -12.70 -12.34
C LYS A 73 -15.34 -11.54 -12.48
N ASP A 74 -14.83 -10.36 -12.81
CA ASP A 74 -15.58 -9.12 -13.04
C ASP A 74 -16.07 -8.99 -14.49
N LYS A 75 -15.71 -9.94 -15.36
CA LYS A 75 -16.02 -9.92 -16.78
C LYS A 75 -16.60 -11.25 -17.24
N GLN A 76 -17.53 -11.18 -18.18
CA GLN A 76 -18.05 -12.35 -18.87
C GLN A 76 -17.89 -12.14 -20.38
N VAL A 77 -17.37 -13.14 -21.07
CA VAL A 77 -17.40 -13.18 -22.54
C VAL A 77 -18.79 -13.59 -22.96
N ILE A 78 -19.50 -12.72 -23.69
CA ILE A 78 -20.81 -13.02 -24.26
C ILE A 78 -20.68 -13.02 -25.78
N ASN A 79 -21.40 -13.92 -26.45
CA ASN A 79 -21.53 -13.88 -27.89
C ASN A 79 -22.83 -13.14 -28.22
N PHE A 80 -22.75 -12.11 -29.04
CA PHE A 80 -23.90 -11.41 -29.58
C PHE A 80 -23.72 -11.35 -31.10
N ASP A 81 -24.61 -12.04 -31.81
CA ASP A 81 -24.62 -12.07 -33.28
C ASP A 81 -23.29 -12.54 -33.92
N GLY A 82 -22.67 -13.58 -33.35
CA GLY A 82 -21.38 -14.11 -33.83
C GLY A 82 -20.15 -13.33 -33.35
N LEU A 83 -20.35 -12.18 -32.71
CA LEU A 83 -19.30 -11.30 -32.20
C LEU A 83 -19.04 -11.52 -30.70
N PRO A 84 -17.76 -11.71 -30.29
CA PRO A 84 -17.40 -11.82 -28.89
C PRO A 84 -17.33 -10.44 -28.20
N PHE A 85 -18.20 -10.22 -27.22
CA PHE A 85 -18.22 -9.01 -26.38
C PHE A 85 -17.77 -9.29 -24.94
N ILE A 86 -17.31 -8.25 -24.25
CA ILE A 86 -17.01 -8.27 -22.82
C ILE A 86 -18.15 -7.58 -22.06
N LYS A 87 -18.90 -8.34 -21.28
CA LYS A 87 -19.88 -7.81 -20.32
C LYS A 87 -19.22 -7.62 -18.97
N HIS A 88 -19.36 -6.41 -18.40
CA HIS A 88 -18.95 -6.15 -17.02
C HIS A 88 -19.99 -6.72 -16.04
N LEU A 89 -19.55 -7.57 -15.13
CA LEU A 89 -20.40 -8.17 -14.09
C LEU A 89 -20.38 -7.30 -12.84
N LYS A 90 -21.56 -6.92 -12.36
CA LYS A 90 -21.75 -6.34 -11.01
C LYS A 90 -21.74 -7.48 -9.98
N ASN A 91 -20.58 -8.04 -9.64
CA ASN A 91 -20.51 -9.10 -8.63
C ASN A 91 -19.73 -8.68 -7.38
N SER A 92 -20.38 -8.83 -6.22
CA SER A 92 -19.78 -8.83 -4.88
C SER A 92 -18.70 -9.92 -4.78
N PRO A 93 -17.61 -9.73 -4.03
CA PRO A 93 -16.46 -10.62 -4.06
C PRO A 93 -16.80 -12.02 -3.50
N GLY A 94 -16.96 -13.00 -4.40
CA GLY A 94 -17.11 -14.41 -4.08
C GLY A 94 -15.85 -15.03 -3.48
N SER A 95 -16.04 -15.95 -2.54
CA SER A 95 -15.00 -16.56 -1.71
C SER A 95 -13.90 -17.26 -2.52
N VAL A 96 -12.65 -17.02 -2.13
CA VAL A 96 -11.45 -17.60 -2.75
C VAL A 96 -11.31 -19.07 -2.32
N LYS A 97 -11.42 -20.01 -3.25
CA LYS A 97 -11.01 -21.41 -3.04
C LYS A 97 -9.49 -21.52 -3.20
N HIS A 98 -8.78 -21.87 -2.14
CA HIS A 98 -7.34 -22.15 -2.17
C HIS A 98 -7.07 -23.65 -2.43
N GLY A 99 -6.06 -23.95 -3.25
CA GLY A 99 -5.67 -25.30 -3.68
C GLY A 99 -4.89 -26.14 -2.65
N PHE A 100 -4.46 -27.31 -3.13
CA PHE A 100 -4.11 -28.55 -2.40
C PHE A 100 -2.86 -28.54 -1.49
N SER A 101 -2.24 -27.39 -1.23
CA SER A 101 -1.08 -27.36 -0.34
C SER A 101 -1.52 -27.37 1.13
N LYS A 102 -1.13 -28.42 1.87
CA LYS A 102 -1.25 -28.45 3.33
C LYS A 102 -0.44 -27.33 3.99
N ALA A 103 0.49 -26.66 3.29
CA ALA A 103 1.26 -25.55 3.84
C ALA A 103 0.38 -24.35 4.23
N ALA A 104 -0.63 -24.01 3.41
CA ALA A 104 -1.58 -22.96 3.76
C ALA A 104 -2.50 -23.39 4.93
N LYS A 105 -2.82 -24.69 5.03
CA LYS A 105 -3.59 -25.26 6.15
C LYS A 105 -2.77 -25.31 7.44
N LEU A 106 -1.48 -25.62 7.37
CA LEU A 106 -0.54 -25.66 8.51
C LEU A 106 -0.19 -24.25 8.96
N HIS A 107 0.06 -23.33 8.04
CA HIS A 107 0.26 -21.92 8.34
C HIS A 107 -1.03 -21.28 8.88
N ARG A 108 -2.21 -21.63 8.34
CA ARG A 108 -3.50 -21.24 8.94
C ARG A 108 -3.73 -21.92 10.27
N ALA A 109 -3.39 -23.18 10.47
CA ALA A 109 -3.55 -23.86 11.75
C ALA A 109 -2.64 -23.26 12.82
N LYS A 110 -1.39 -22.94 12.47
CA LYS A 110 -0.42 -22.26 13.34
C LYS A 110 -0.87 -20.83 13.64
N LYS A 111 -1.33 -20.07 12.64
CA LYS A 111 -1.91 -18.73 12.82
C LYS A 111 -3.26 -18.77 13.55
N ILE A 112 -4.05 -19.84 13.40
CA ILE A 112 -5.30 -20.06 14.14
C ILE A 112 -5.00 -20.45 15.58
N GLN A 113 -3.95 -21.23 15.85
CA GLN A 113 -3.51 -21.64 17.18
C GLN A 113 -2.89 -20.44 17.92
N GLU A 114 -2.03 -19.67 17.27
CA GLU A 114 -1.55 -18.35 17.73
C GLU A 114 -2.72 -17.38 17.93
N SER A 115 -3.69 -17.33 17.00
CA SER A 115 -4.88 -16.50 17.15
C SER A 115 -5.89 -17.03 18.16
N LYS A 116 -5.85 -18.31 18.56
CA LYS A 116 -6.71 -18.93 19.57
C LYS A 116 -6.10 -18.74 20.96
N LEU A 117 -4.77 -18.80 21.06
CA LEU A 117 -4.01 -18.33 22.21
C LEU A 117 -4.24 -16.83 22.44
N SER A 118 -4.35 -16.03 21.37
CA SER A 118 -4.72 -14.61 21.47
C SER A 118 -6.23 -14.35 21.61
N LYS A 119 -7.11 -15.19 21.02
CA LYS A 119 -8.58 -15.07 21.12
C LYS A 119 -9.19 -15.62 22.39
N ALA A 120 -8.52 -16.56 23.08
CA ALA A 120 -8.91 -16.92 24.44
C ALA A 120 -8.81 -15.72 25.40
N ASN A 121 -8.05 -14.68 25.01
CA ASN A 121 -7.94 -13.40 25.71
C ASN A 121 -8.65 -12.22 25.01
N SER A 122 -9.42 -12.44 23.94
CA SER A 122 -10.05 -11.34 23.19
C SER A 122 -11.52 -11.60 22.89
N THR A 123 -12.35 -11.41 23.90
CA THR A 123 -13.75 -11.01 23.72
C THR A 123 -13.77 -9.69 22.95
N SER A 124 -14.42 -9.68 21.78
CA SER A 124 -14.71 -8.53 20.91
C SER A 124 -14.56 -7.12 21.53
N THR A 125 -13.34 -6.58 21.54
CA THR A 125 -13.10 -5.15 21.77
C THR A 125 -12.79 -4.51 20.43
N ARG A 126 -13.67 -3.60 20.00
CA ARG A 126 -13.36 -2.54 19.02
C ARG A 126 -12.04 -1.93 19.49
N GLN A 127 -10.95 -1.98 18.71
CA GLN A 127 -9.71 -1.27 19.09
C GLN A 127 -10.11 0.17 19.38
N SER A 128 -9.78 0.65 20.58
CA SER A 128 -10.15 2.00 20.99
C SER A 128 -9.46 3.00 20.07
N ILE A 129 -10.15 4.10 19.78
CA ILE A 129 -9.61 5.25 19.02
C ILE A 129 -8.30 5.81 19.65
N THR A 130 -7.97 5.36 20.87
CA THR A 130 -6.77 5.68 21.67
C THR A 130 -5.49 4.96 21.22
N GLU A 131 -5.52 4.17 20.15
CA GLU A 131 -4.35 3.40 19.68
C GLU A 131 -3.73 3.92 18.37
N LEU A 132 -4.02 5.17 17.99
CA LEU A 132 -3.52 5.79 16.76
C LEU A 132 -2.40 6.77 17.04
N VAL A 133 -1.35 6.66 16.21
CA VAL A 133 -0.28 7.63 16.13
C VAL A 133 -0.17 8.12 14.69
N ALA A 134 -0.42 9.40 14.46
CA ALA A 134 -0.11 10.02 13.17
C ALA A 134 1.36 10.39 13.12
N ILE A 135 2.02 10.14 11.99
CA ILE A 135 3.45 10.46 11.81
C ILE A 135 3.66 11.27 10.54
N ASP A 136 4.70 12.10 10.56
CA ASP A 136 5.17 12.89 9.43
C ASP A 136 6.67 13.19 9.59
N LEU A 137 7.41 13.18 8.48
CA LEU A 137 8.86 13.40 8.45
C LEU A 137 9.24 14.58 7.55
N GLU A 138 10.21 15.38 8.01
CA GLU A 138 10.94 16.27 7.11
C GLU A 138 12.27 15.64 6.70
N THR A 139 12.65 15.84 5.44
CA THR A 139 13.84 15.24 4.84
C THR A 139 14.58 16.23 3.95
N THR A 140 15.87 16.02 3.72
CA THR A 140 16.66 16.86 2.79
C THR A 140 16.36 16.62 1.32
N GLY A 141 15.52 15.64 0.98
CA GLY A 141 15.24 15.26 -0.40
C GLY A 141 14.30 14.07 -0.52
N LEU A 142 14.10 13.56 -1.73
CA LEU A 142 13.00 12.62 -2.02
C LEU A 142 13.38 11.14 -1.94
N LYS A 143 14.66 10.80 -1.73
CA LYS A 143 15.12 9.41 -1.77
C LYS A 143 15.99 9.07 -0.54
N PRO A 144 15.68 7.98 0.19
CA PRO A 144 16.45 7.61 1.38
C PRO A 144 17.88 7.16 1.08
N THR A 145 18.23 6.88 -0.18
CA THR A 145 19.59 6.48 -0.56
C THR A 145 20.59 7.62 -0.55
N ASN A 146 20.14 8.88 -0.66
CA ASN A 146 21.00 10.05 -0.77
C ASN A 146 20.47 11.28 0.00
N SER A 147 19.38 11.12 0.74
CA SER A 147 18.76 12.17 1.56
C SER A 147 18.65 11.68 3.00
N GLU A 148 18.59 12.61 3.93
CA GLU A 148 18.55 12.34 5.37
C GLU A 148 17.25 12.87 5.99
N ILE A 149 16.80 12.22 7.06
CA ILE A 149 15.69 12.73 7.88
C ILE A 149 16.24 13.87 8.74
N ILE A 150 15.52 14.99 8.79
CA ILE A 150 15.87 16.17 9.60
C ILE A 150 14.84 16.48 10.69
N SER A 151 13.63 15.92 10.58
CA SER A 151 12.59 15.99 11.62
C SER A 151 11.77 14.71 11.65
N ILE A 152 11.44 14.24 12.85
CA ILE A 152 10.44 13.19 13.07
C ILE A 152 9.35 13.78 13.97
N SER A 153 8.13 13.82 13.47
CA SER A 153 6.96 14.20 14.25
C SER A 153 5.97 13.05 14.36
N ALA A 154 5.40 12.90 15.55
CA ALA A 154 4.33 11.96 15.82
C ALA A 154 3.32 12.54 16.80
N VAL A 155 2.04 12.26 16.57
CA VAL A 155 0.94 12.71 17.44
C VAL A 155 0.10 11.50 17.78
N LYS A 156 0.07 11.16 19.07
CA LYS A 156 -0.69 10.02 19.60
C LYS A 156 -1.97 10.53 20.23
N ARG A 157 -3.09 9.89 19.91
CA ARG A 157 -4.33 10.11 20.65
C ARG A 157 -4.36 9.22 21.89
N THR A 158 -4.34 9.81 23.08
CA THR A 158 -4.41 9.03 24.33
C THR A 158 -5.85 8.84 24.79
N ASN A 159 -6.72 9.84 24.57
CA ASN A 159 -8.15 9.84 24.92
C ASN A 159 -8.95 10.72 23.95
N GLU A 160 -10.25 10.93 24.19
CA GLU A 160 -11.08 11.74 23.28
C GLU A 160 -10.64 13.20 23.13
N GLN A 161 -9.96 13.78 24.13
CA GLN A 161 -9.61 15.20 24.17
C GLN A 161 -8.11 15.50 24.27
N GLN A 162 -7.27 14.46 24.46
CA GLN A 162 -5.84 14.65 24.71
C GLN A 162 -4.99 13.98 23.62
N VAL A 163 -3.96 14.72 23.22
CA VAL A 163 -2.92 14.26 22.30
C VAL A 163 -1.55 14.43 22.93
N GLU A 164 -0.75 13.37 22.86
CA GLU A 164 0.67 13.44 23.14
C GLU A 164 1.42 13.75 21.85
N LYS A 165 2.45 14.59 21.94
CA LYS A 165 3.24 15.03 20.79
C LYS A 165 4.69 14.61 20.98
N PHE A 166 5.24 14.03 19.92
CA PHE A 166 6.66 13.78 19.75
C PHE A 166 7.14 14.64 18.59
N ASN A 167 8.14 15.47 18.83
CA ASN A 167 8.79 16.23 17.79
C ASN A 167 10.29 16.30 18.11
N ARG A 168 11.10 15.83 17.18
CA ARG A 168 12.56 15.80 17.31
C ARG A 168 13.21 16.19 16.02
N TYR A 169 14.27 16.98 16.13
CA TYR A 169 15.12 17.38 15.02
C TYR A 169 16.38 16.53 15.03
N ILE A 170 16.90 16.22 13.85
CA ILE A 170 18.07 15.35 13.69
C ILE A 170 19.22 16.18 13.16
N LYS A 171 20.35 16.13 13.87
CA LYS A 171 21.60 16.73 13.43
C LYS A 171 22.18 15.92 12.28
N ILE A 172 22.41 16.58 11.15
CA ILE A 172 23.01 15.98 9.95
C ILE A 172 24.36 16.62 9.64
N LYS A 173 25.22 15.88 8.93
CA LYS A 173 26.51 16.41 8.45
C LYS A 173 26.40 17.09 7.09
N SER A 174 25.40 16.72 6.30
CA SER A 174 25.16 17.26 4.97
C SER A 174 24.45 18.62 5.04
N GLU A 175 24.56 19.39 3.97
CA GLU A 175 23.83 20.66 3.84
C GLU A 175 22.35 20.39 3.53
N VAL A 176 21.45 21.11 4.20
CA VAL A 176 20.02 21.11 3.86
C VAL A 176 19.84 22.00 2.63
N PRO A 177 19.29 21.50 1.51
CA PRO A 177 19.11 22.32 0.31
C PRO A 177 18.25 23.56 0.59
N ALA A 178 18.60 24.71 0.00
CA ALA A 178 17.89 25.97 0.23
C ALA A 178 16.38 25.91 -0.04
N THR A 179 15.96 25.07 -1.00
CA THR A 179 14.53 24.83 -1.28
C THR A 179 13.82 24.14 -0.12
N ILE A 180 14.49 23.22 0.57
CA ILE A 180 13.95 22.54 1.76
C ILE A 180 13.95 23.50 2.95
N GLN A 181 15.03 24.26 3.16
CA GLN A 181 15.07 25.28 4.23
C GLN A 181 13.93 26.29 4.10
N LYS A 182 13.65 26.75 2.87
CA LYS A 182 12.53 27.67 2.59
C LYS A 182 11.17 27.02 2.85
N LEU A 183 11.05 25.72 2.63
CA LEU A 183 9.79 24.98 2.79
C LEU A 183 9.50 24.68 4.27
N THR A 184 10.49 24.18 5.00
CA THR A 184 10.32 23.64 6.36
C THR A 184 10.77 24.60 7.46
N GLY A 185 11.58 25.60 7.11
CA GLY A 185 12.23 26.51 8.06
C GLY A 185 13.44 25.90 8.78
N LEU A 186 13.87 24.68 8.43
CA LEU A 186 14.96 23.98 9.11
C LEU A 186 16.31 24.24 8.43
N SER A 187 17.10 25.15 9.00
CA SER A 187 18.47 25.44 8.54
C SER A 187 19.50 24.49 9.18
N ASN A 188 20.68 24.38 8.58
CA ASN A 188 21.79 23.65 9.19
C ASN A 188 22.17 24.19 10.57
N ASP A 189 22.15 25.52 10.77
CA ASP A 189 22.46 26.14 12.06
C ASP A 189 21.47 25.70 13.14
N PHE A 190 20.17 25.70 12.81
CA PHE A 190 19.13 25.23 13.72
C PHE A 190 19.29 23.74 14.04
N LEU A 191 19.54 22.88 13.04
CA LEU A 191 19.76 21.45 13.26
C LEU A 191 21.06 21.18 14.03
N ASN A 192 22.05 22.06 13.95
CA ASN A 192 23.28 21.94 14.71
C ASN A 192 23.12 22.28 16.19
N SER A 193 22.23 23.24 16.51
CA SER A 193 21.95 23.68 17.89
C SER A 193 20.87 22.84 18.57
N GLU A 194 19.76 22.56 17.89
CA GLU A 194 18.58 21.87 18.44
C GLU A 194 18.51 20.38 18.08
N GLY A 195 19.26 19.95 17.07
CA GLY A 195 19.19 18.59 16.55
C GLY A 195 19.95 17.58 17.41
N GLU A 196 19.38 16.38 17.51
CA GLU A 196 19.96 15.25 18.24
C GLU A 196 20.50 14.19 17.27
N SER A 197 21.25 13.21 17.79
CA SER A 197 21.72 12.07 16.98
C SER A 197 20.54 11.24 16.50
N LEU A 198 20.60 10.76 15.26
CA LEU A 198 19.57 9.91 14.66
C LEU A 198 19.23 8.71 15.55
N GLU A 199 20.24 8.05 16.13
CA GLU A 199 20.09 6.86 16.95
C GLU A 199 19.21 7.12 18.18
N LYS A 200 19.48 8.21 18.90
CA LYS A 200 18.69 8.65 20.07
C LYS A 200 17.25 8.96 19.67
N VAL A 201 17.07 9.72 18.60
CA VAL A 201 15.72 10.09 18.12
C VAL A 201 14.91 8.85 17.74
N LEU A 202 15.52 7.87 17.08
CA LEU A 202 14.85 6.61 16.72
C LEU A 202 14.48 5.76 17.95
N GLU A 203 15.30 5.73 19.00
CA GLU A 203 14.96 5.06 20.26
C GLU A 203 13.77 5.71 20.95
N GLU A 204 13.81 7.04 21.13
CA GLU A 204 12.70 7.77 21.74
C GLU A 204 11.42 7.66 20.90
N PHE A 205 11.55 7.71 19.57
CA PHE A 205 10.43 7.52 18.66
C PHE A 205 9.83 6.11 18.81
N GLN A 206 10.67 5.06 18.87
CA GLN A 206 10.20 3.69 19.05
C GLN A 206 9.47 3.49 20.39
N VAL A 207 9.96 4.10 21.46
CA VAL A 207 9.26 4.13 22.76
C VAL A 207 7.93 4.88 22.64
N PHE A 208 7.93 6.04 21.99
CA PHE A 208 6.74 6.86 21.82
C PHE A 208 5.65 6.14 21.03
N ILE A 209 5.97 5.46 19.92
CA ILE A 209 4.95 4.80 19.11
C ILE A 209 4.47 3.47 19.72
N GLY A 210 5.27 2.82 20.57
CA GLY A 210 4.96 1.53 21.15
C GLY A 210 4.49 0.51 20.10
N ASN A 211 3.40 -0.19 20.38
CA ASN A 211 2.74 -1.12 19.42
C ASN A 211 1.52 -0.49 18.72
N ASN A 212 1.35 0.83 18.80
CA ASN A 212 0.20 1.52 18.24
C ASN A 212 0.17 1.47 16.70
N VAL A 213 -1.01 1.71 16.14
CA VAL A 213 -1.20 1.78 14.68
C VAL A 213 -0.71 3.14 14.19
N LEU A 214 0.19 3.12 13.21
CA LEU A 214 0.71 4.34 12.61
C LEU A 214 -0.14 4.74 11.42
N VAL A 215 -0.54 6.00 11.37
CA VAL A 215 -1.24 6.60 10.23
C VAL A 215 -0.39 7.71 9.65
N GLY A 216 -0.46 7.88 8.33
CA GLY A 216 0.28 8.92 7.63
C GLY A 216 -0.42 9.29 6.33
N TYR A 217 0.02 10.39 5.72
CA TYR A 217 -0.48 10.83 4.42
C TYR A 217 0.64 10.68 3.38
N ASN A 218 0.46 9.79 2.40
CA ASN A 218 1.55 9.36 1.50
C ASN A 218 2.66 8.58 2.26
N LEU A 219 2.23 7.79 3.24
CA LEU A 219 3.08 7.14 4.25
C LEU A 219 4.16 6.19 3.71
N LEU A 220 4.04 5.72 2.47
CA LEU A 220 5.10 4.94 1.82
C LEU A 220 6.42 5.71 1.74
N PHE A 221 6.34 7.04 1.59
CA PHE A 221 7.50 7.93 1.62
C PHE A 221 8.19 7.84 2.99
N ASP A 222 7.48 8.16 4.06
CA ASP A 222 7.97 8.18 5.43
C ASP A 222 8.50 6.80 5.85
N GLN A 223 7.77 5.74 5.53
CA GLN A 223 8.17 4.37 5.83
C GLN A 223 9.51 4.02 5.17
N SER A 224 9.75 4.46 3.93
CA SER A 224 11.02 4.20 3.23
C SER A 224 12.20 4.87 3.92
N PHE A 225 12.01 6.09 4.44
CA PHE A 225 13.01 6.83 5.20
C PHE A 225 13.25 6.24 6.58
N LEU A 226 12.20 5.91 7.33
CA LEU A 226 12.33 5.25 8.63
C LEU A 226 13.06 3.91 8.50
N ASN A 227 12.69 3.06 7.54
CA ASN A 227 13.37 1.78 7.34
C ASN A 227 14.87 1.97 7.08
N ALA A 228 15.24 2.91 6.20
CA ALA A 228 16.64 3.21 5.91
C ALA A 228 17.37 3.76 7.16
N ALA A 229 16.71 4.61 7.94
CA ALA A 229 17.26 5.16 9.18
C ALA A 229 17.48 4.09 10.26
N PHE A 230 16.51 3.19 10.48
CA PHE A 230 16.65 2.05 11.41
C PHE A 230 17.80 1.12 10.98
N ILE A 231 17.92 0.81 9.68
CA ILE A 231 19.04 0.02 9.15
C ILE A 231 20.37 0.73 9.38
N LYS A 232 20.47 2.02 9.03
CA LYS A 232 21.69 2.84 9.21
C LYS A 232 22.12 2.90 10.68
N ALA A 233 21.17 2.95 11.61
CA ALA A 233 21.40 2.94 13.04
C ALA A 233 21.66 1.54 13.64
N ASN A 234 21.75 0.48 12.82
CA ASN A 234 21.85 -0.92 13.25
C ASN A 234 20.74 -1.33 14.26
N LYS A 235 19.52 -0.81 14.04
CA LYS A 235 18.34 -1.11 14.86
C LYS A 235 17.34 -1.97 14.10
N GLN A 236 16.52 -2.70 14.84
CA GLN A 236 15.44 -3.47 14.26
C GLN A 236 14.37 -2.53 13.68
N ILE A 237 13.92 -2.81 12.46
CA ILE A 237 12.82 -2.08 11.82
C ILE A 237 11.54 -2.26 12.64
N ILE A 238 10.80 -1.18 12.83
CA ILE A 238 9.52 -1.19 13.54
C ILE A 238 8.51 -2.15 12.88
N SER A 239 7.76 -2.87 13.72
CA SER A 239 6.76 -3.86 13.27
C SER A 239 5.32 -3.33 13.36
N ASN A 240 5.14 -2.05 13.66
CA ASN A 240 3.84 -1.42 13.79
C ASN A 240 3.01 -1.58 12.51
N ARG A 241 1.70 -1.74 12.67
CA ARG A 241 0.78 -1.67 11.52
C ARG A 241 0.75 -0.22 11.03
N MET A 242 1.05 -0.03 9.74
CA MET A 242 1.05 1.27 9.08
C MET A 242 -0.13 1.39 8.12
N ILE A 243 -0.83 2.52 8.13
CA ILE A 243 -1.99 2.81 7.27
C ILE A 243 -1.79 4.16 6.57
N ASP A 244 -1.71 4.14 5.25
CA ASP A 244 -1.72 5.35 4.43
C ASP A 244 -3.16 5.83 4.19
N LEU A 245 -3.45 7.08 4.54
CA LEU A 245 -4.76 7.70 4.36
C LEU A 245 -5.04 8.09 2.90
N MET A 246 -4.01 8.39 2.10
CA MET A 246 -4.21 8.89 0.73
C MET A 246 -4.99 7.90 -0.17
N PRO A 247 -4.69 6.59 -0.19
CA PRO A 247 -5.49 5.61 -0.95
C PRO A 247 -6.94 5.50 -0.48
N ILE A 248 -7.19 5.65 0.83
CA ILE A 248 -8.54 5.61 1.41
C ILE A 248 -9.34 6.81 0.91
N ILE A 249 -8.73 7.99 0.90
CA ILE A 249 -9.35 9.23 0.43
C ILE A 249 -9.58 9.20 -1.07
N LYS A 250 -8.64 8.71 -1.88
CA LYS A 250 -8.85 8.53 -3.33
C LYS A 250 -10.06 7.65 -3.65
N LYS A 251 -10.39 6.71 -2.77
CA LYS A 251 -11.56 5.86 -2.90
C LYS A 251 -12.85 6.58 -2.46
N ASP A 252 -12.78 7.38 -1.40
CA ASP A 252 -13.92 8.12 -0.84
C ASP A 252 -14.28 9.36 -1.68
N GLN A 253 -13.29 10.15 -2.10
CA GLN A 253 -13.40 11.45 -2.76
C GLN A 253 -12.76 11.43 -4.14
N LYS A 254 -13.41 10.78 -5.11
CA LYS A 254 -12.83 10.49 -6.44
C LYS A 254 -12.53 11.72 -7.31
N PHE A 255 -13.16 12.85 -7.03
CA PHE A 255 -13.20 14.02 -7.92
C PHE A 255 -12.56 15.27 -7.31
N LEU A 256 -11.64 15.13 -6.35
CA LEU A 256 -10.86 16.26 -5.87
C LEU A 256 -9.92 16.78 -6.96
N ASP A 257 -9.74 18.10 -7.03
CA ASP A 257 -8.83 18.77 -7.98
C ASP A 257 -7.42 18.16 -7.93
N ASN A 258 -6.95 17.85 -6.72
CA ASN A 258 -5.75 17.09 -6.47
C ASN A 258 -5.81 16.43 -5.08
N TYR A 259 -4.87 15.53 -4.80
CA TYR A 259 -4.76 14.81 -3.53
C TYR A 259 -3.50 15.25 -2.76
N ARG A 260 -3.20 16.55 -2.76
CA ARG A 260 -2.26 17.11 -1.78
C ARG A 260 -2.97 17.21 -0.44
N LEU A 261 -2.22 17.07 0.66
CA LEU A 261 -2.77 17.11 2.02
C LEU A 261 -3.64 18.36 2.22
N ALA A 262 -3.16 19.56 1.87
CA ALA A 262 -3.91 20.81 2.00
C ALA A 262 -5.29 20.80 1.30
N THR A 263 -5.37 20.26 0.06
CA THR A 263 -6.64 20.17 -0.68
C THR A 263 -7.59 19.19 -0.01
N VAL A 264 -7.09 18.06 0.47
CA VAL A 264 -7.89 17.09 1.22
C VAL A 264 -8.39 17.68 2.53
N LEU A 265 -7.51 18.28 3.35
CA LEU A 265 -7.88 18.86 4.63
C LEU A 265 -8.99 19.91 4.46
N LYS A 266 -8.87 20.79 3.46
CA LYS A 266 -9.92 21.76 3.10
C LYS A 266 -11.25 21.08 2.78
N ASN A 267 -11.26 20.03 1.96
CA ASN A 267 -12.48 19.28 1.63
C ASN A 267 -13.12 18.61 2.86
N TYR A 268 -12.30 18.17 3.81
CA TYR A 268 -12.79 17.63 5.07
C TYR A 268 -13.02 18.70 6.13
N GLY A 269 -12.87 20.00 5.84
CA GLY A 269 -13.04 21.09 6.81
C GLY A 269 -12.13 20.94 8.04
N ILE A 270 -10.86 20.61 7.80
CA ILE A 270 -9.81 20.52 8.82
C ILE A 270 -8.81 21.65 8.53
N GLU A 271 -8.49 22.42 9.56
CA GLU A 271 -7.50 23.50 9.48
C GLU A 271 -6.10 22.96 9.80
N ASN A 272 -5.10 23.49 9.11
CA ASN A 272 -3.69 23.21 9.37
C ASN A 272 -2.98 24.55 9.45
N GLU A 273 -2.69 24.98 10.67
CA GLU A 273 -2.19 26.33 10.97
C GLU A 273 -0.82 26.59 10.35
N HIS A 274 0.03 25.56 10.28
CA HIS A 274 1.40 25.67 9.80
C HIS A 274 1.77 24.53 8.82
N PRO A 275 1.27 24.58 7.57
CA PRO A 275 1.63 23.59 6.55
C PRO A 275 3.15 23.52 6.36
N HIS A 276 3.68 22.32 6.09
CA HIS A 276 5.12 22.06 5.95
C HIS A 276 5.92 22.19 7.25
N LYS A 277 5.22 22.17 8.39
CA LYS A 277 5.83 21.77 9.66
C LYS A 277 5.31 20.38 9.98
N SER A 278 6.21 19.41 10.03
CA SER A 278 5.86 18.01 10.25
C SER A 278 4.93 17.77 11.46
N ILE A 279 5.06 18.54 12.54
CA ILE A 279 4.16 18.38 13.70
C ILE A 279 2.72 18.84 13.40
N SER A 280 2.56 19.90 12.61
CA SER A 280 1.26 20.43 12.19
C SER A 280 0.61 19.49 11.18
N ASP A 281 1.40 18.97 10.24
CA ASP A 281 0.95 17.98 9.26
C ASP A 281 0.57 16.64 9.91
N ALA A 282 1.31 16.19 10.93
CA ALA A 282 0.95 15.02 11.74
C ALA A 282 -0.34 15.24 12.55
N MET A 283 -0.54 16.42 13.16
CA MET A 283 -1.80 16.77 13.84
C MET A 283 -3.00 16.74 12.87
N ALA A 284 -2.88 17.40 11.73
CA ALA A 284 -3.95 17.44 10.73
C ALA A 284 -4.22 16.04 10.14
N THR A 285 -3.19 15.21 9.99
CA THR A 285 -3.31 13.81 9.58
C THR A 285 -4.04 12.97 10.62
N LEU A 286 -3.80 13.19 11.91
CA LEU A 286 -4.56 12.54 12.98
C LEU A 286 -6.03 12.92 12.91
N ASP A 287 -6.36 14.21 12.83
CA ASP A 287 -7.74 14.70 12.74
C ASP A 287 -8.47 14.12 11.52
N LEU A 288 -7.76 14.02 10.39
CA LEU A 288 -8.26 13.40 9.18
C LEU A 288 -8.54 11.90 9.38
N ALA A 289 -7.63 11.15 10.00
CA ALA A 289 -7.86 9.74 10.33
C ALA A 289 -9.10 9.57 11.22
N LEU A 290 -9.24 10.40 12.24
CA LEU A 290 -10.37 10.39 13.17
C LEU A 290 -11.70 10.70 12.46
N LYS A 291 -11.70 11.66 11.53
CA LYS A 291 -12.88 11.99 10.72
C LYS A 291 -13.25 10.85 9.78
N LEU A 292 -12.26 10.17 9.18
CA LEU A 292 -12.49 8.98 8.35
C LEU A 292 -13.05 7.81 9.17
N ILE A 293 -12.62 7.63 10.41
CA ILE A 293 -13.18 6.62 11.33
C ILE A 293 -14.63 6.96 11.67
N LYS A 294 -14.89 8.22 12.03
CA LYS A 294 -16.25 8.72 12.35
C LYS A 294 -17.21 8.52 11.17
N ASN A 295 -16.71 8.63 9.94
CA ASN A 295 -17.47 8.42 8.70
C ASN A 295 -17.48 6.96 8.20
N ASP A 296 -17.01 6.00 9.01
CA ASP A 296 -16.91 4.57 8.69
C ASP A 296 -16.07 4.24 7.44
N LYS A 297 -15.13 5.13 7.07
CA LYS A 297 -14.22 4.97 5.91
C LYS A 297 -12.89 4.33 6.29
N LEU A 298 -12.45 4.50 7.52
CA LEU A 298 -11.24 3.88 8.08
C LEU A 298 -11.64 2.93 9.21
N ARG A 299 -11.16 1.67 9.14
CA ARG A 299 -11.32 0.66 10.18
C ARG A 299 -9.94 0.22 10.66
N ILE A 300 -9.75 0.28 11.97
CA ILE A 300 -8.53 -0.13 12.65
C ILE A 300 -8.82 -1.46 13.34
#